data_AF-A0A432H885-F1
#
_entry.id   AF-A0A432H885-F1
#
_cell.length_a   1.000
_cell.length_b   1.000
_cell.length_c   1.000
_cell.angle_alpha   90.00
_cell.angle_beta   90.00
_cell.angle_gamma   90.00
#
_symmetry.space_group_name_H-M   'P 1'
#
loop_
_entity.id
_entity.type
_entity.pdbx_description
1 polymer ?
#
loop_
_entity_poly.entity_id
_entity_poly.type
_entity_poly.pdbx_seq_one_letter_code
_entity_poly.pdbx_strand_id
1 'polypeptide(L)'
;MDGYLGQWSACGIDGDPAGPGHRSGGRIPMASARGRAGRKTWQRLSFGRRTTRSGQIAADQLAAHRFRVLLILLFQIVAATIVVGWRGVDAPDLTPASAWHWGELLAAVVLIHAGALLLDRSQRSERHRHEPRIGRCFLLLNGFLIANWVILQQPDVSMLLLPVPLLGMVLGFLLNISRAVLISMVAIALTALMVSERFELIDPIGIAVAQFLGVLVAIQGVQRVRTRTRILTVGFLSGLTMAVATLLMRTSEFQGMTMDLLARSGPLNDAMWSLINGIAAGVLITSALPFLEKWFDVLTEIRLMELSDTHRPLLNEFSLLAPGSFQHSLMVGQLAEEAASSIGANGLLCRVGALYHDIGKMMKPGYFVENMQGGENVHDRLSPEMSRLVVIAHVKDGMRIAEEEHLPTPIVDMIPMHHGTSVVEFFFHKMAQQVDEQEADRTRDAFRYPGPRPTFREAGILMLADGVEASSRTLSDPTPTRVRQHVKNIIQARSLEGELDECELTMSDLHRIEDAFVRVLSAIHHGRVKYPTDDETPGVSTEGSSGSTPDSTVAARRR
;
A
#
# COMPACT_ATOMS: atom_id res chain seq x y z
N MET A 1 -64.44 24.64 25.01
CA MET A 1 -65.05 23.30 24.98
C MET A 1 -63.97 22.33 25.41
N ASP A 2 -64.10 21.91 26.68
CA ASP A 2 -63.61 20.71 27.38
C ASP A 2 -62.12 20.34 27.26
N GLY A 3 -61.31 20.16 28.32
CA GLY A 3 -61.60 19.99 29.74
C GLY A 3 -60.94 18.70 30.28
N TYR A 4 -60.36 18.79 31.49
CA TYR A 4 -59.88 17.72 32.41
C TYR A 4 -58.45 17.18 32.19
N LEU A 5 -57.43 17.40 33.06
CA LEU A 5 -57.24 17.23 34.53
C LEU A 5 -57.37 15.79 35.07
N GLY A 6 -56.31 15.33 35.75
CA GLY A 6 -56.30 14.12 36.59
C GLY A 6 -54.94 13.83 37.25
N GLN A 7 -54.73 14.40 38.44
CA GLN A 7 -53.61 14.21 39.39
C GLN A 7 -53.74 12.91 40.23
N TRP A 8 -52.91 12.81 41.29
CA TRP A 8 -52.92 11.92 42.50
C TRP A 8 -51.80 10.85 42.45
N SER A 9 -50.87 10.71 43.41
CA SER A 9 -50.75 11.04 44.85
C SER A 9 -49.23 11.23 45.18
N ALA A 10 -48.68 12.16 45.97
CA ALA A 10 -48.95 12.72 47.30
C ALA A 10 -48.69 11.77 48.49
N CYS A 11 -47.60 12.02 49.24
CA CYS A 11 -47.45 12.04 50.73
C CYS A 11 -45.95 12.26 51.04
N GLY A 12 -45.44 13.17 51.87
CA GLY A 12 -45.96 14.20 52.79
C GLY A 12 -44.77 14.63 53.67
N ILE A 13 -44.53 15.94 53.89
CA ILE A 13 -44.77 16.69 55.17
C ILE A 13 -43.56 16.56 56.13
N ASP A 14 -42.97 17.53 56.83
CA ASP A 14 -43.02 19.01 57.08
C ASP A 14 -41.70 19.29 57.86
N GLY A 15 -41.15 20.49 58.13
CA GLY A 15 -41.57 21.88 58.05
C GLY A 15 -40.45 22.79 58.59
N ASP A 16 -40.57 24.09 58.29
CA ASP A 16 -39.79 25.28 58.71
C ASP A 16 -40.01 25.60 60.24
N PRO A 17 -39.46 26.65 60.94
CA PRO A 17 -39.11 28.01 60.44
C PRO A 17 -37.95 28.84 61.13
N ALA A 18 -37.51 29.90 60.42
CA ALA A 18 -37.20 31.31 60.80
C ALA A 18 -36.24 31.75 61.97
N GLY A 19 -35.16 32.48 61.58
CA GLY A 19 -34.71 33.83 62.08
C GLY A 19 -33.81 33.99 63.35
N PRO A 20 -33.27 35.20 63.67
CA PRO A 20 -32.25 36.03 62.98
C PRO A 20 -31.10 36.55 63.91
N GLY A 21 -29.99 37.15 63.40
CA GLY A 21 -29.15 38.07 64.22
C GLY A 21 -27.65 38.33 63.90
N HIS A 22 -27.36 39.61 63.55
CA HIS A 22 -26.20 40.47 63.92
C HIS A 22 -24.74 40.36 63.35
N ARG A 23 -24.44 41.33 62.45
CA ARG A 23 -23.44 42.46 62.44
C ARG A 23 -21.91 42.30 62.67
N SER A 24 -21.20 43.06 61.81
CA SER A 24 -19.90 43.79 61.93
C SER A 24 -18.62 42.97 61.69
N GLY A 25 -17.54 43.43 61.03
CA GLY A 25 -17.13 44.71 60.45
C GLY A 25 -15.59 44.72 60.33
N GLY A 26 -14.99 45.34 59.29
CA GLY A 26 -13.53 45.59 59.18
C GLY A 26 -12.94 45.18 57.83
N ARG A 27 -12.90 46.07 56.82
CA ARG A 27 -11.80 47.00 56.45
C ARG A 27 -10.57 46.34 55.79
N ILE A 28 -10.36 46.76 54.55
CA ILE A 28 -9.23 46.59 53.62
C ILE A 28 -7.95 47.25 54.21
N PRO A 29 -6.74 46.90 53.74
CA PRO A 29 -6.15 47.72 52.68
C PRO A 29 -5.44 46.93 51.56
N MET A 30 -5.52 47.51 50.36
CA MET A 30 -4.69 47.21 49.20
C MET A 30 -3.22 47.57 49.48
N ALA A 31 -2.30 46.78 48.93
CA ALA A 31 -0.98 47.25 48.54
C ALA A 31 -0.58 46.63 47.19
N SER A 32 -0.32 47.51 46.24
CA SER A 32 0.10 47.28 44.86
C SER A 32 1.57 46.87 44.77
N ALA A 33 1.92 45.96 43.85
CA ALA A 33 3.20 46.01 43.14
C ALA A 33 3.09 45.28 41.79
N ARG A 34 3.20 46.07 40.71
CA ARG A 34 3.46 45.60 39.34
C ARG A 34 4.91 45.10 39.25
N GLY A 35 5.17 44.07 38.44
CA GLY A 35 6.45 43.98 37.73
C GLY A 35 7.01 42.60 37.37
N ARG A 36 6.99 42.35 36.05
CA ARG A 36 7.96 41.60 35.23
C ARG A 36 7.85 40.08 35.02
N ALA A 37 7.76 39.80 33.73
CA ALA A 37 7.92 38.53 33.02
C ALA A 37 9.20 37.76 33.33
N GLY A 38 9.14 36.43 33.20
CA GLY A 38 10.33 35.59 33.08
C GLY A 38 10.09 34.08 33.21
N ARG A 39 9.91 33.42 32.06
CA ARG A 39 10.35 32.05 31.70
C ARG A 39 9.89 30.79 32.49
N LYS A 40 9.19 29.94 31.73
CA LYS A 40 9.13 28.45 31.69
C LYS A 40 9.91 27.66 32.77
N THR A 41 9.24 26.69 33.40
CA THR A 41 9.81 25.36 33.66
C THR A 41 8.69 24.30 33.74
N TRP A 42 8.82 23.25 32.92
CA TRP A 42 8.03 22.02 32.98
C TRP A 42 8.62 21.06 34.00
N GLN A 43 7.78 20.38 34.80
CA GLN A 43 7.88 19.01 35.35
C GLN A 43 6.99 18.93 36.61
N ARG A 44 6.33 17.84 37.02
CA ARG A 44 5.69 16.64 36.46
C ARG A 44 5.10 15.90 37.70
N LEU A 45 4.15 14.98 37.49
CA LEU A 45 3.63 13.92 38.40
C LEU A 45 2.49 14.35 39.36
N SER A 46 1.41 13.59 39.62
CA SER A 46 1.00 12.19 39.39
C SER A 46 -0.55 12.11 39.57
N PHE A 47 -1.33 11.16 39.04
CA PHE A 47 -1.63 9.85 39.66
C PHE A 47 -2.57 8.99 38.77
N GLY A 48 -2.31 7.68 38.72
CA GLY A 48 -3.34 6.63 38.73
C GLY A 48 -4.01 6.21 37.41
N ARG A 49 -3.50 5.14 36.76
CA ARG A 49 -4.26 4.37 35.76
C ARG A 49 -5.44 3.68 36.46
N ARG A 50 -6.68 4.13 36.19
CA ARG A 50 -7.87 3.28 36.37
C ARG A 50 -7.96 2.34 35.18
N THR A 51 -7.77 1.05 35.40
CA THR A 51 -8.05 0.02 34.39
C THR A 51 -9.54 0.00 34.11
N THR A 52 -9.92 0.38 32.88
CA THR A 52 -11.29 0.36 32.40
C THR A 52 -11.80 -1.08 32.25
N ARG A 53 -13.11 -1.30 32.34
CA ARG A 53 -13.78 -2.61 32.14
C ARG A 53 -13.41 -3.25 30.78
N SER A 54 -13.08 -2.44 29.78
CA SER A 54 -12.52 -2.88 28.49
C SER A 54 -11.13 -3.53 28.60
N GLY A 55 -10.30 -3.07 29.53
CA GLY A 55 -8.97 -3.63 29.79
C GLY A 55 -9.02 -5.01 30.48
N GLN A 56 -10.01 -5.24 31.33
CA GLN A 56 -10.24 -6.56 31.95
C GLN A 56 -10.80 -7.58 30.95
N ILE A 57 -11.74 -7.17 30.08
CA ILE A 57 -12.25 -8.04 29.00
C ILE A 57 -11.12 -8.38 28.02
N ALA A 58 -10.25 -7.42 27.68
CA ALA A 58 -9.09 -7.67 26.84
C ALA A 58 -8.06 -8.62 27.50
N ALA A 59 -7.86 -8.53 28.82
CA ALA A 59 -6.97 -9.40 29.58
C ALA A 59 -7.52 -10.84 29.70
N ASP A 60 -8.81 -11.00 29.96
CA ASP A 60 -9.48 -12.30 30.05
C ASP A 60 -9.57 -12.99 28.68
N GLN A 61 -9.82 -12.24 27.61
CA GLN A 61 -9.71 -12.75 26.25
C GLN A 61 -8.28 -13.17 25.90
N LEU A 62 -7.26 -12.45 26.40
CA LEU A 62 -5.86 -12.83 26.25
C LEU A 62 -5.54 -14.13 26.98
N ALA A 63 -6.04 -14.32 28.20
CA ALA A 63 -5.81 -15.51 29.02
C ALA A 63 -6.51 -16.74 28.41
N ALA A 64 -7.78 -16.62 28.02
CA ALA A 64 -8.54 -17.67 27.34
C ALA A 64 -7.93 -18.02 25.96
N HIS A 65 -7.27 -17.08 25.31
CA HIS A 65 -6.59 -17.32 24.04
C HIS A 65 -5.21 -17.98 24.23
N ARG A 66 -4.43 -17.59 25.24
CA ARG A 66 -3.19 -18.29 25.64
C ARG A 66 -3.44 -19.75 25.99
N PHE A 67 -4.54 -20.01 26.71
CA PHE A 67 -4.97 -21.36 27.06
C PHE A 67 -5.32 -22.22 25.83
N ARG A 68 -6.04 -21.65 24.85
CA ARG A 68 -6.36 -22.34 23.58
C ARG A 68 -5.13 -22.67 22.74
N VAL A 69 -4.13 -21.78 22.70
CA VAL A 69 -2.87 -22.03 21.99
C VAL A 69 -2.06 -23.13 22.68
N LEU A 70 -2.02 -23.12 24.01
CA LEU A 70 -1.33 -24.15 24.79
C LEU A 70 -1.99 -25.52 24.63
N LEU A 71 -3.33 -25.56 24.51
CA LEU A 71 -4.08 -26.77 24.17
C LEU A 71 -3.78 -27.28 22.76
N ILE A 72 -3.66 -26.41 21.76
CA ILE A 72 -3.29 -26.83 20.40
C ILE A 72 -1.87 -27.39 20.37
N LEU A 73 -0.92 -26.74 21.06
CA LEU A 73 0.46 -27.24 21.18
C LEU A 73 0.52 -28.59 21.91
N LEU A 74 -0.19 -28.72 23.03
CA LEU A 74 -0.28 -29.98 23.78
C LEU A 74 -0.94 -31.08 22.93
N PHE A 75 -2.02 -30.76 22.21
CA PHE A 75 -2.70 -31.69 21.31
C PHE A 75 -1.79 -32.11 20.15
N GLN A 76 -0.99 -31.20 19.58
CA GLN A 76 -0.05 -31.52 18.51
C GLN A 76 1.13 -32.37 19.00
N ILE A 77 1.66 -32.10 20.20
CA ILE A 77 2.69 -32.93 20.83
C ILE A 77 2.14 -34.32 21.12
N VAL A 78 0.94 -34.41 21.69
CA VAL A 78 0.28 -35.69 22.01
C VAL A 78 -0.09 -36.45 20.73
N ALA A 79 -0.62 -35.79 19.71
CA ALA A 79 -0.95 -36.40 18.42
C ALA A 79 0.30 -36.89 17.68
N ALA A 80 1.41 -36.11 17.70
CA ALA A 80 2.69 -36.55 17.16
C ALA A 80 3.24 -37.77 17.93
N THR A 81 3.15 -37.74 19.27
CA THR A 81 3.59 -38.87 20.13
C THR A 81 2.74 -40.12 19.89
N ILE A 82 1.43 -39.97 19.68
CA ILE A 82 0.51 -41.07 19.37
C ILE A 82 0.75 -41.61 17.97
N VAL A 83 0.91 -40.76 16.94
CA VAL A 83 1.16 -41.20 15.56
C VAL A 83 2.50 -41.92 15.44
N VAL A 84 3.53 -41.44 16.16
CA VAL A 84 4.84 -42.08 16.26
C VAL A 84 4.76 -43.38 17.06
N GLY A 85 4.06 -43.39 18.20
CA GLY A 85 3.87 -44.59 19.02
C GLY A 85 2.98 -45.65 18.38
N TRP A 86 2.05 -45.27 17.49
CA TRP A 86 1.08 -46.18 16.88
C TRP A 86 1.62 -46.87 15.61
N ARG A 87 2.62 -46.29 14.94
CA ARG A 87 3.28 -46.94 13.78
C ARG A 87 4.50 -47.78 14.14
N GLY A 88 4.89 -47.83 15.41
CA GLY A 88 6.03 -48.62 15.89
C GLY A 88 5.74 -50.09 16.19
N VAL A 89 4.56 -50.63 15.85
CA VAL A 89 4.21 -52.00 16.27
C VAL A 89 4.46 -53.07 15.19
N ASP A 90 4.33 -52.81 13.88
CA ASP A 90 4.47 -53.91 12.88
C ASP A 90 4.93 -53.46 11.47
N ALA A 91 6.06 -52.75 11.34
CA ALA A 91 6.65 -52.46 10.01
C ALA A 91 8.09 -53.00 9.93
N PRO A 92 8.36 -54.08 9.16
CA PRO A 92 9.67 -54.75 9.16
C PRO A 92 10.84 -53.96 8.54
N ASP A 93 10.59 -52.85 7.83
CA ASP A 93 11.61 -52.20 6.98
C ASP A 93 12.06 -50.80 7.44
N LEU A 94 11.69 -50.38 8.65
CA LEU A 94 12.20 -49.13 9.22
C LEU A 94 13.21 -49.48 10.33
N THR A 95 14.50 -49.39 10.02
CA THR A 95 15.54 -49.49 11.05
C THR A 95 15.27 -48.47 12.17
N PRO A 96 15.54 -48.78 13.45
CA PRO A 96 15.22 -47.92 14.59
C PRO A 96 15.88 -46.52 14.54
N ALA A 97 16.89 -46.33 13.68
CA ALA A 97 17.42 -45.01 13.36
C ALA A 97 16.43 -44.13 12.60
N SER A 98 15.60 -44.66 11.70
CA SER A 98 14.72 -43.86 10.84
C SER A 98 13.58 -43.12 11.58
N ALA A 99 13.01 -43.72 12.64
CA ALA A 99 11.93 -43.14 13.46
C ALA A 99 12.37 -41.88 14.24
N TRP A 100 13.63 -41.83 14.66
CA TRP A 100 14.17 -40.71 15.43
C TRP A 100 14.35 -39.46 14.56
N HIS A 101 14.88 -39.62 13.36
CA HIS A 101 15.03 -38.53 12.38
C HIS A 101 13.66 -37.97 11.92
N TRP A 102 12.61 -38.81 11.89
CA TRP A 102 11.22 -38.36 11.66
C TRP A 102 10.71 -37.41 12.76
N GLY A 103 11.07 -37.69 14.01
CA GLY A 103 10.74 -36.85 15.15
C GLY A 103 11.49 -35.52 15.15
N GLU A 104 12.77 -35.52 14.76
CA GLU A 104 13.61 -34.32 14.73
C GLU A 104 13.19 -33.35 13.61
N LEU A 105 12.92 -33.84 12.40
CA LEU A 105 12.44 -33.01 11.29
C LEU A 105 11.07 -32.39 11.62
N LEU A 106 10.15 -33.20 12.19
CA LEU A 106 8.84 -32.71 12.60
C LEU A 106 8.95 -31.71 13.76
N ALA A 107 9.82 -31.97 14.75
CA ALA A 107 10.08 -31.05 15.85
C ALA A 107 10.70 -29.74 15.37
N ALA A 108 11.62 -29.77 14.41
CA ALA A 108 12.21 -28.58 13.80
C ALA A 108 11.15 -27.77 13.04
N VAL A 109 10.33 -28.42 12.21
CA VAL A 109 9.20 -27.79 11.50
C VAL A 109 8.21 -27.16 12.49
N VAL A 110 7.86 -27.86 13.56
CA VAL A 110 6.95 -27.36 14.61
C VAL A 110 7.55 -26.22 15.41
N LEU A 111 8.85 -26.28 15.77
CA LEU A 111 9.56 -25.20 16.46
C LEU A 111 9.66 -23.94 15.59
N ILE A 112 9.94 -24.10 14.30
CA ILE A 112 9.94 -23.00 13.33
C ILE A 112 8.54 -22.41 13.22
N HIS A 113 7.49 -23.24 13.21
CA HIS A 113 6.09 -22.79 13.18
C HIS A 113 5.69 -22.02 14.45
N ALA A 114 6.11 -22.50 15.61
CA ALA A 114 5.87 -21.85 16.88
C ALA A 114 6.59 -20.49 16.93
N GLY A 115 7.85 -20.42 16.48
CA GLY A 115 8.60 -19.17 16.34
C GLY A 115 7.92 -18.17 15.40
N ALA A 116 7.39 -18.64 14.26
CA ALA A 116 6.67 -17.82 13.29
C ALA A 116 5.38 -17.20 13.85
N LEU A 117 4.60 -17.99 14.61
CA LEU A 117 3.39 -17.50 15.27
C LEU A 117 3.69 -16.50 16.40
N LEU A 118 4.82 -16.67 17.10
CA LEU A 118 5.27 -15.74 18.11
C LEU A 118 5.75 -14.41 17.50
N LEU A 119 6.45 -14.44 16.37
CA LEU A 119 6.94 -13.25 15.65
C LEU A 119 5.81 -12.46 14.96
N ASP A 120 4.87 -13.14 14.31
CA ASP A 120 3.67 -12.50 13.73
C ASP A 120 2.86 -11.77 14.82
N ARG A 121 2.90 -12.29 16.06
CA ARG A 121 2.21 -11.68 17.20
C ARG A 121 3.00 -10.51 17.80
N SER A 122 4.33 -10.55 17.86
CA SER A 122 5.13 -9.43 18.38
C SER A 122 5.09 -8.22 17.45
N GLN A 123 4.96 -8.43 16.14
CA GLN A 123 4.92 -7.36 15.14
C GLN A 123 3.52 -6.72 14.97
N ARG A 124 2.47 -7.23 15.64
CA ARG A 124 1.14 -6.59 15.69
C ARG A 124 1.10 -5.28 16.50
N SER A 125 2.22 -4.83 17.03
CA SER A 125 2.36 -3.52 17.68
C SER A 125 2.30 -2.39 16.63
N GLU A 126 1.07 -1.98 16.28
CA GLU A 126 0.57 -0.73 15.65
C GLU A 126 1.33 -0.02 14.52
N ARG A 127 2.62 -0.28 14.25
CA ARG A 127 3.47 0.57 13.40
C ARG A 127 3.82 -0.01 12.03
N HIS A 128 3.62 -1.31 11.79
CA HIS A 128 4.03 -1.97 10.54
C HIS A 128 2.89 -2.78 9.92
N ARG A 129 1.76 -2.14 9.59
CA ARG A 129 0.65 -2.77 8.86
C ARG A 129 1.03 -3.24 7.44
N HIS A 130 2.10 -2.68 6.87
CA HIS A 130 2.48 -2.85 5.47
C HIS A 130 3.64 -3.83 5.22
N GLU A 131 4.24 -4.43 6.27
CA GLU A 131 5.22 -5.49 6.04
C GLU A 131 4.52 -6.82 5.79
N PRO A 132 4.91 -7.59 4.76
CA PRO A 132 4.39 -8.93 4.52
C PRO A 132 4.60 -9.76 5.79
N ARG A 133 3.50 -10.30 6.31
CA ARG A 133 3.48 -11.01 7.60
C ARG A 133 4.51 -12.13 7.58
N ILE A 134 5.64 -11.91 8.24
CA ILE A 134 6.79 -12.83 8.26
C ILE A 134 6.36 -14.26 8.61
N GLY A 135 5.35 -14.41 9.47
CA GLY A 135 4.77 -15.71 9.81
C GLY A 135 4.23 -16.50 8.61
N ARG A 136 3.64 -15.85 7.61
CA ARG A 136 3.17 -16.49 6.38
C ARG A 136 4.32 -16.95 5.48
N CYS A 137 5.44 -16.23 5.45
CA CYS A 137 6.64 -16.66 4.73
C CYS A 137 7.26 -17.92 5.36
N PHE A 138 7.23 -18.03 6.69
CA PHE A 138 7.64 -19.25 7.38
C PHE A 138 6.71 -20.44 7.07
N LEU A 139 5.39 -20.21 7.00
CA LEU A 139 4.42 -21.22 6.55
C LEU A 139 4.77 -21.75 5.14
N LEU A 140 5.08 -20.86 4.20
CA LEU A 140 5.53 -21.23 2.85
C LEU A 140 6.83 -22.04 2.88
N LEU A 141 7.83 -21.60 3.66
CA LEU A 141 9.10 -22.32 3.79
C LEU A 141 8.90 -23.74 4.33
N ASN A 142 8.04 -23.91 5.34
CA ASN A 142 7.73 -25.24 5.87
C ASN A 142 7.00 -26.11 4.85
N GLY A 143 6.00 -25.56 4.16
CA GLY A 143 5.30 -26.27 3.09
C GLY A 143 6.26 -26.71 1.97
N PHE A 144 7.22 -25.85 1.62
CA PHE A 144 8.29 -26.16 0.67
C PHE A 144 9.20 -27.30 1.16
N LEU A 145 9.67 -27.27 2.41
CA LEU A 145 10.51 -28.33 2.96
C LEU A 145 9.78 -29.67 3.05
N ILE A 146 8.50 -29.66 3.43
CA ILE A 146 7.64 -30.85 3.43
C ILE A 146 7.45 -31.37 2.00
N ALA A 147 7.22 -30.49 1.02
CA ALA A 147 7.09 -30.89 -0.37
C ALA A 147 8.38 -31.54 -0.90
N ASN A 148 9.54 -30.92 -0.64
CA ASN A 148 10.85 -31.50 -0.99
C ASN A 148 11.04 -32.85 -0.33
N TRP A 149 10.65 -32.96 0.94
CA TRP A 149 10.72 -34.19 1.68
C TRP A 149 9.91 -35.31 1.01
N VAL A 150 8.65 -35.04 0.64
CA VAL A 150 7.78 -36.02 -0.06
C VAL A 150 8.35 -36.40 -1.42
N ILE A 151 8.83 -35.42 -2.20
CA ILE A 151 9.40 -35.65 -3.53
C ILE A 151 10.62 -36.58 -3.43
N LEU A 152 11.50 -36.34 -2.45
CA LEU A 152 12.71 -37.16 -2.23
C LEU A 152 12.42 -38.57 -1.69
N GLN A 153 11.16 -38.94 -1.42
CA GLN A 153 10.77 -40.32 -1.14
C GLN A 153 10.55 -41.15 -2.41
N GLN A 154 10.37 -40.49 -3.56
CA GLN A 154 10.13 -41.17 -4.83
C GLN A 154 11.47 -41.42 -5.53
N PRO A 155 11.92 -42.68 -5.68
CA PRO A 155 13.24 -42.97 -6.24
C PRO A 155 13.36 -42.59 -7.73
N ASP A 156 12.24 -42.51 -8.44
CA ASP A 156 12.20 -42.24 -9.88
C ASP A 156 12.15 -40.73 -10.23
N VAL A 157 12.02 -39.84 -9.24
CA VAL A 157 11.90 -38.40 -9.49
C VAL A 157 13.27 -37.73 -9.41
N SER A 158 13.67 -37.05 -10.48
CA SER A 158 14.91 -36.27 -10.48
C SER A 158 14.86 -35.17 -9.43
N MET A 159 15.94 -35.05 -8.66
CA MET A 159 16.10 -34.03 -7.60
C MET A 159 16.13 -32.61 -8.16
N LEU A 160 16.37 -32.46 -9.46
CA LEU A 160 16.34 -31.16 -10.13
C LEU A 160 14.91 -30.70 -10.42
N LEU A 161 13.89 -31.52 -10.14
CA LEU A 161 12.48 -31.16 -10.14
C LEU A 161 12.03 -30.54 -8.80
N LEU A 162 12.88 -30.49 -7.77
CA LEU A 162 12.53 -29.82 -6.53
C LEU A 162 12.14 -28.35 -6.82
N PRO A 163 10.99 -27.86 -6.32
CA PRO A 163 10.36 -26.59 -6.73
C PRO A 163 11.08 -25.34 -6.20
N VAL A 164 12.41 -25.32 -6.25
CA VAL A 164 13.29 -24.26 -5.77
C VAL A 164 13.10 -22.96 -6.58
N PRO A 165 13.03 -22.98 -7.94
CA PRO A 165 12.65 -21.80 -8.71
C PRO A 165 11.29 -21.22 -8.32
N LEU A 166 10.31 -22.09 -8.07
CA LEU A 166 8.97 -21.67 -7.66
C LEU A 166 9.02 -20.93 -6.32
N LEU A 167 9.76 -21.45 -5.34
CA LEU A 167 9.99 -20.77 -4.07
C LEU A 167 10.62 -19.38 -4.30
N GLY A 168 11.66 -19.30 -5.13
CA GLY A 168 12.32 -18.04 -5.48
C GLY A 168 11.36 -17.02 -6.09
N MET A 169 10.50 -17.44 -7.02
CA MET A 169 9.48 -16.57 -7.61
C MET A 169 8.44 -16.10 -6.59
N VAL A 170 7.90 -17.01 -5.77
CA VAL A 170 6.92 -16.67 -4.73
C VAL A 170 7.52 -15.65 -3.77
N LEU A 171 8.71 -15.93 -3.23
CA LEU A 171 9.37 -14.99 -2.32
C LEU A 171 9.76 -13.69 -3.01
N GLY A 172 10.13 -13.73 -4.29
CA GLY A 172 10.44 -12.54 -5.08
C GLY A 172 9.24 -11.65 -5.36
N PHE A 173 8.02 -12.17 -5.45
CA PHE A 173 6.82 -11.33 -5.53
C PHE A 173 6.41 -10.74 -4.18
N LEU A 174 6.69 -11.46 -3.09
CA LEU A 174 6.17 -11.14 -1.77
C LEU A 174 7.12 -10.29 -0.92
N LEU A 175 8.43 -10.35 -1.18
CA LEU A 175 9.46 -9.78 -0.33
C LEU A 175 10.45 -8.93 -1.13
N ASN A 176 11.13 -8.02 -0.43
CA ASN A 176 12.32 -7.35 -0.94
C ASN A 176 13.41 -8.37 -1.28
N ILE A 177 14.19 -8.08 -2.32
CA ILE A 177 15.25 -8.95 -2.86
C ILE A 177 16.12 -9.54 -1.75
N SER A 178 16.65 -8.70 -0.83
CA SER A 178 17.54 -9.17 0.24
C SER A 178 16.90 -10.21 1.15
N ARG A 179 15.61 -10.06 1.50
CA ARG A 179 14.88 -11.01 2.35
C ARG A 179 14.55 -12.28 1.59
N ALA A 180 14.10 -12.15 0.34
CA ALA A 180 13.80 -13.29 -0.54
C ALA A 180 15.05 -14.18 -0.74
N VAL A 181 16.21 -13.56 -1.01
CA VAL A 181 17.49 -14.28 -1.18
C VAL A 181 17.89 -14.98 0.11
N LEU A 182 17.82 -14.30 1.26
CA LEU A 182 18.19 -14.89 2.55
C LEU A 182 17.36 -16.13 2.87
N ILE A 183 16.02 -16.04 2.75
CA ILE A 183 15.12 -17.16 3.04
C ILE A 183 15.36 -18.32 2.06
N SER A 184 15.55 -18.01 0.77
CA SER A 184 15.80 -19.04 -0.24
C SER A 184 17.15 -19.73 -0.02
N MET A 185 18.18 -19.01 0.41
CA MET A 185 19.49 -19.58 0.74
C MET A 185 19.38 -20.60 1.89
N VAL A 186 18.62 -20.27 2.95
CA VAL A 186 18.34 -21.22 4.04
C VAL A 186 17.56 -22.43 3.52
N ALA A 187 16.56 -22.22 2.68
CA ALA A 187 15.77 -23.30 2.09
C ALA A 187 16.61 -24.26 1.25
N ILE A 188 17.53 -23.72 0.45
CA ILE A 188 18.47 -24.49 -0.38
C ILE A 188 19.46 -25.26 0.49
N ALA A 189 20.02 -24.63 1.53
CA ALA A 189 20.94 -25.30 2.45
C ALA A 189 20.28 -26.50 3.14
N LEU A 190 19.05 -26.33 3.64
CA LEU A 190 18.28 -27.43 4.24
C LEU A 190 17.96 -28.52 3.22
N THR A 191 17.62 -28.14 1.98
CA THR A 191 17.38 -29.10 0.90
C THR A 191 18.64 -29.90 0.56
N ALA A 192 19.81 -29.25 0.54
CA ALA A 192 21.09 -29.90 0.29
C ALA A 192 21.43 -30.91 1.41
N LEU A 193 21.15 -30.59 2.67
CA LEU A 193 21.29 -31.52 3.79
C LEU A 193 20.39 -32.75 3.61
N MET A 194 19.11 -32.55 3.26
CA MET A 194 18.17 -33.65 2.99
C MET A 194 18.61 -34.56 1.85
N VAL A 195 19.25 -34.00 0.81
CA VAL A 195 19.82 -34.78 -0.29
C VAL A 195 21.04 -35.56 0.20
N SER A 196 21.93 -34.92 0.96
CA SER A 196 23.17 -35.56 1.46
C SER A 196 22.93 -36.75 2.37
N GLU A 197 21.87 -36.73 3.20
CA GLU A 197 21.52 -37.85 4.07
C GLU A 197 20.93 -39.04 3.32
N ARG A 198 20.31 -38.81 2.15
CA ARG A 198 19.59 -39.84 1.39
C ARG A 198 20.42 -40.46 0.28
N PHE A 199 21.36 -39.69 -0.27
CA PHE A 199 22.08 -40.07 -1.47
C PHE A 199 23.58 -39.85 -1.29
N GLU A 200 24.27 -40.90 -0.83
CA GLU A 200 25.72 -40.86 -0.53
C GLU A 200 26.60 -40.59 -1.77
N LEU A 201 26.09 -40.88 -2.97
CA LEU A 201 26.84 -40.79 -4.24
C LEU A 201 26.62 -39.49 -5.01
N ILE A 202 25.80 -38.57 -4.49
CA ILE A 202 25.45 -37.32 -5.17
C ILE A 202 26.22 -36.18 -4.53
N ASP A 203 26.74 -35.24 -5.33
CA ASP A 203 27.34 -34.00 -4.82
C ASP A 203 26.23 -33.00 -4.41
N PRO A 204 25.93 -32.85 -3.11
CA PRO A 204 24.89 -31.93 -2.66
C PRO A 204 25.30 -30.47 -2.87
N ILE A 205 26.60 -30.16 -2.92
CA ILE A 205 27.11 -28.80 -3.05
C ILE A 205 26.89 -28.29 -4.48
N GLY A 206 27.24 -29.09 -5.50
CA GLY A 206 26.99 -28.74 -6.90
C GLY A 206 25.51 -28.47 -7.19
N ILE A 207 24.61 -29.30 -6.66
CA ILE A 207 23.15 -29.10 -6.79
C ILE A 207 22.70 -27.82 -6.08
N ALA A 208 23.17 -27.58 -4.85
CA ALA A 208 22.82 -26.38 -4.09
C ALA A 208 23.27 -25.10 -4.81
N VAL A 209 24.47 -25.09 -5.39
CA VAL A 209 24.99 -23.97 -6.17
C VAL A 209 24.14 -23.75 -7.43
N ALA A 210 23.83 -24.80 -8.19
CA ALA A 210 22.99 -24.69 -9.37
C ALA A 210 21.59 -24.13 -9.05
N GLN A 211 20.96 -24.66 -7.99
CA GLN A 211 19.67 -24.20 -7.50
C GLN A 211 19.71 -22.73 -7.03
N PHE A 212 20.78 -22.33 -6.33
CA PHE A 212 20.95 -20.96 -5.87
C PHE A 212 21.05 -19.97 -7.02
N LEU A 213 21.85 -20.28 -8.06
CA LEU A 213 21.95 -19.43 -9.24
C LEU A 213 20.61 -19.29 -9.97
N GLY A 214 19.84 -20.38 -10.09
CA GLY A 214 18.48 -20.35 -10.62
C GLY A 214 17.55 -19.43 -9.83
N VAL A 215 17.53 -19.60 -8.51
CA VAL A 215 16.70 -18.79 -7.61
C VAL A 215 17.04 -17.31 -7.64
N LEU A 216 18.32 -16.95 -7.76
CA LEU A 216 18.71 -15.55 -7.91
C LEU A 216 18.08 -14.92 -9.15
N VAL A 217 18.11 -15.63 -10.28
CA VAL A 217 17.44 -15.21 -11.52
C VAL A 217 15.94 -15.13 -11.33
N ALA A 218 15.32 -16.11 -10.66
CA ALA A 218 13.90 -16.09 -10.37
C ALA A 218 13.48 -14.87 -9.53
N ILE A 219 14.15 -14.63 -8.40
CA ILE A 219 13.87 -13.51 -7.48
C ILE A 219 14.03 -12.18 -8.20
N GLN A 220 15.16 -11.96 -8.88
CA GLN A 220 15.40 -10.69 -9.56
C GLN A 220 14.45 -10.48 -10.74
N GLY A 221 14.14 -11.56 -11.47
CA GLY A 221 13.29 -11.50 -12.65
C GLY A 221 11.84 -11.12 -12.35
N VAL A 222 11.29 -11.52 -11.19
CA VAL A 222 9.88 -11.27 -10.84
C VAL A 222 9.60 -9.88 -10.26
N GLN A 223 10.62 -9.16 -9.76
CA GLN A 223 10.44 -7.91 -9.00
C GLN A 223 9.81 -6.74 -9.78
N ARG A 224 9.81 -6.80 -11.12
CA ARG A 224 9.26 -5.73 -11.99
C ARG A 224 8.46 -6.30 -13.15
N VAL A 225 7.63 -7.30 -12.85
CA VAL A 225 6.82 -7.97 -13.88
C VAL A 225 5.47 -7.31 -14.01
N ARG A 226 5.20 -6.80 -15.22
CA ARG A 226 3.91 -6.18 -15.60
C ARG A 226 3.02 -7.09 -16.44
N THR A 227 3.54 -8.21 -16.95
CA THR A 227 2.83 -9.10 -17.86
C THR A 227 3.02 -10.56 -17.47
N ARG A 228 1.98 -11.38 -17.67
CA ARG A 228 2.03 -12.83 -17.36
C ARG A 228 3.07 -13.56 -18.21
N THR A 229 3.24 -13.17 -19.48
CA THR A 229 4.26 -13.76 -20.36
C THR A 229 5.67 -13.58 -19.81
N ARG A 230 5.97 -12.45 -19.18
CA ARG A 230 7.28 -12.19 -18.59
C ARG A 230 7.56 -13.12 -17.40
N ILE A 231 6.55 -13.54 -16.64
CA ILE A 231 6.70 -14.57 -15.60
C ILE A 231 7.21 -15.88 -16.21
N LEU A 232 6.62 -16.32 -17.32
CA LEU A 232 7.04 -17.54 -18.03
C LEU A 232 8.48 -17.41 -18.54
N THR A 233 8.84 -16.24 -19.08
CA THR A 233 10.23 -15.97 -19.51
C THR A 233 11.22 -16.02 -18.35
N VAL A 234 10.85 -15.49 -17.17
CA VAL A 234 11.69 -15.57 -15.97
C VAL A 234 11.84 -17.02 -15.50
N GLY A 235 10.78 -17.83 -15.59
CA GLY A 235 10.85 -19.27 -15.30
C GLY A 235 11.76 -20.02 -16.24
N PHE A 236 11.62 -19.78 -17.54
CA PHE A 236 12.53 -20.32 -18.54
C PHE A 236 13.99 -19.93 -18.25
N LEU A 237 14.26 -18.65 -17.99
CA LEU A 237 15.63 -18.17 -17.73
C LEU A 237 16.19 -18.75 -16.44
N SER A 238 15.39 -18.84 -15.37
CA SER A 238 15.77 -19.51 -14.12
C SER A 238 16.12 -20.99 -14.35
N GLY A 239 15.30 -21.72 -15.10
CA GLY A 239 15.55 -23.12 -15.44
C GLY A 239 16.78 -23.30 -16.33
N LEU A 240 16.98 -22.41 -17.30
CA LEU A 240 18.16 -22.39 -18.16
C LEU A 240 19.45 -22.13 -17.36
N THR A 241 19.42 -21.18 -16.42
CA THR A 241 20.56 -20.93 -15.53
C THR A 241 20.88 -22.14 -14.66
N MET A 242 19.86 -22.81 -14.12
CA MET A 242 20.06 -24.07 -13.38
C MET A 242 20.63 -25.17 -14.26
N ALA A 243 20.12 -25.32 -15.49
CA ALA A 243 20.58 -26.33 -16.44
C ALA A 243 22.06 -26.12 -16.79
N VAL A 244 22.46 -24.89 -17.13
CA VAL A 244 23.85 -24.54 -17.43
C VAL A 244 24.74 -24.74 -16.20
N ALA A 245 24.31 -24.29 -15.02
CA ALA A 245 25.08 -24.48 -13.79
C ALA A 245 25.28 -25.97 -13.47
N THR A 246 24.25 -26.79 -13.64
CA THR A 246 24.31 -28.24 -13.43
C THR A 246 25.33 -28.89 -14.37
N LEU A 247 25.31 -28.53 -15.66
CA LEU A 247 26.30 -29.01 -16.63
C LEU A 247 27.74 -28.61 -16.25
N LEU A 248 27.94 -27.36 -15.81
CA LEU A 248 29.25 -26.85 -15.43
C LEU A 248 29.81 -27.53 -14.16
N MET A 249 28.95 -27.86 -13.19
CA MET A 249 29.36 -28.54 -11.97
C MET A 249 29.75 -30.01 -12.22
N ARG A 250 29.17 -30.65 -13.25
CA ARG A 250 29.41 -32.07 -13.57
C ARG A 250 30.40 -32.26 -14.72
N THR A 251 31.32 -31.33 -14.90
CA THR A 251 32.27 -31.32 -16.04
C THR A 251 33.21 -32.53 -16.08
N SER A 252 33.55 -33.10 -14.94
CA SER A 252 34.36 -34.31 -14.81
C SER A 252 33.69 -35.54 -15.44
N GLU A 253 32.36 -35.60 -15.43
CA GLU A 253 31.61 -36.73 -15.98
C GLU A 253 31.67 -36.78 -17.51
N PHE A 254 31.89 -35.64 -18.18
CA PHE A 254 32.01 -35.57 -19.64
C PHE A 254 33.37 -36.04 -20.19
N GLN A 255 34.35 -36.31 -19.33
CA GLN A 255 35.69 -36.73 -19.79
C GLN A 255 35.64 -38.11 -20.45
N GLY A 256 36.01 -38.19 -21.73
CA GLY A 256 36.07 -39.45 -22.50
C GLY A 256 34.74 -39.90 -23.12
N MET A 257 33.67 -39.11 -23.03
CA MET A 257 32.39 -39.43 -23.69
C MET A 257 32.42 -39.12 -25.20
N THR A 258 31.82 -40.01 -25.99
CA THR A 258 31.47 -39.74 -27.39
C THR A 258 30.15 -38.94 -27.48
N MET A 259 29.91 -38.26 -28.60
CA MET A 259 28.69 -37.44 -28.81
C MET A 259 27.38 -38.24 -28.67
N ASP A 260 27.39 -39.53 -29.00
CA ASP A 260 26.21 -40.40 -28.90
C ASP A 260 25.91 -40.82 -27.45
N LEU A 261 26.96 -40.96 -26.63
CA LEU A 261 26.84 -41.16 -25.17
C LEU A 261 26.44 -39.88 -24.44
N LEU A 262 26.89 -38.72 -24.93
CA LEU A 262 26.53 -37.42 -24.37
C LEU A 262 25.02 -37.17 -24.39
N ALA A 263 24.36 -37.52 -25.50
CA ALA A 263 22.91 -37.37 -25.68
C ALA A 263 22.07 -38.24 -24.71
N ARG A 264 22.67 -39.30 -24.15
CA ARG A 264 22.05 -40.20 -23.16
C ARG A 264 22.65 -40.07 -21.76
N SER A 265 23.49 -39.05 -21.54
CA SER A 265 24.22 -38.87 -20.30
C SER A 265 23.31 -38.34 -19.18
N GLY A 266 23.57 -38.78 -17.95
CA GLY A 266 22.89 -38.29 -16.74
C GLY A 266 22.91 -36.76 -16.61
N PRO A 267 24.06 -36.08 -16.80
CA PRO A 267 24.14 -34.62 -16.75
C PRO A 267 23.24 -33.87 -17.74
N LEU A 268 23.08 -34.38 -18.97
CA LEU A 268 22.20 -33.75 -19.96
C LEU A 268 20.72 -33.93 -19.58
N ASN A 269 20.34 -35.13 -19.12
CA ASN A 269 18.99 -35.39 -18.62
C ASN A 269 18.65 -34.47 -17.42
N ASP A 270 19.59 -34.31 -16.49
CA ASP A 270 19.49 -33.42 -15.34
C ASP A 270 19.36 -31.94 -15.73
N ALA A 271 20.11 -31.50 -16.75
CA ALA A 271 19.95 -30.18 -17.32
C ALA A 271 18.55 -29.98 -17.95
N MET A 272 18.02 -31.00 -18.63
CA MET A 272 16.65 -30.97 -19.15
C MET A 272 15.61 -30.89 -18.03
N TRP A 273 15.77 -31.65 -16.95
CA TRP A 273 14.89 -31.57 -15.76
C TRP A 273 14.94 -30.20 -15.10
N SER A 274 16.12 -29.58 -15.02
CA SER A 274 16.29 -28.21 -14.50
C SER A 274 15.52 -27.19 -15.35
N LEU A 275 15.57 -27.33 -16.68
CA LEU A 275 14.85 -26.46 -17.59
C LEU A 275 13.32 -26.64 -17.46
N ILE A 276 12.87 -27.90 -17.43
CA ILE A 276 11.45 -28.25 -17.22
C ILE A 276 10.96 -27.67 -15.89
N ASN A 277 11.74 -27.79 -14.82
CA ASN A 277 11.39 -27.25 -13.51
C ASN A 277 11.21 -25.73 -13.54
N GLY A 278 12.12 -24.98 -14.18
CA GLY A 278 11.97 -23.53 -14.31
C GLY A 278 10.71 -23.12 -15.10
N ILE A 279 10.41 -23.82 -16.20
CA ILE A 279 9.18 -23.58 -16.98
C ILE A 279 7.94 -23.93 -16.15
N ALA A 280 7.93 -25.09 -15.49
CA ALA A 280 6.84 -25.53 -14.63
C ALA A 280 6.60 -24.53 -13.49
N ALA A 281 7.65 -24.02 -12.87
CA ALA A 281 7.56 -22.97 -11.85
C ALA A 281 6.89 -21.71 -12.39
N GLY A 282 7.26 -21.25 -13.59
CA GLY A 282 6.63 -20.11 -14.26
C GLY A 282 5.12 -20.31 -14.52
N VAL A 283 4.72 -21.51 -14.95
CA VAL A 283 3.31 -21.85 -15.19
C VAL A 283 2.53 -21.91 -13.87
N LEU A 284 3.10 -22.56 -12.86
CA LEU A 284 2.49 -22.72 -11.54
C LEU A 284 2.29 -21.36 -10.86
N ILE A 285 3.31 -20.50 -10.86
CA ILE A 285 3.18 -19.18 -10.24
C ILE A 285 2.17 -18.31 -10.98
N THR A 286 2.12 -18.36 -12.32
CA THR A 286 1.14 -17.59 -13.10
C THR A 286 -0.30 -17.94 -12.68
N SER A 287 -0.54 -19.20 -12.35
CA SER A 287 -1.86 -19.69 -11.91
C SER A 287 -2.11 -19.40 -10.43
N ALA A 288 -1.07 -19.47 -9.59
CA ALA A 288 -1.17 -19.28 -8.14
C ALA A 288 -1.15 -17.81 -7.70
N LEU A 289 -0.64 -16.89 -8.54
CA LEU A 289 -0.38 -15.50 -8.15
C LEU A 289 -1.60 -14.78 -7.57
N PRO A 290 -2.82 -14.83 -8.15
CA PRO A 290 -3.98 -14.15 -7.57
C PRO A 290 -4.34 -14.65 -6.16
N PHE A 291 -4.12 -15.93 -5.89
CA PHE A 291 -4.35 -16.52 -4.57
C PHE A 291 -3.27 -16.09 -3.57
N LEU A 292 -2.01 -16.02 -4.02
CA LEU A 292 -0.90 -15.53 -3.21
C LEU A 292 -1.06 -14.05 -2.87
N GLU A 293 -1.46 -13.22 -3.82
CA GLU A 293 -1.78 -11.79 -3.60
C GLU A 293 -2.84 -11.64 -2.51
N LYS A 294 -3.95 -12.37 -2.61
CA LYS A 294 -5.02 -12.35 -1.60
C LYS A 294 -4.57 -12.88 -0.25
N TRP A 295 -3.80 -13.97 -0.23
CA TRP A 295 -3.36 -14.57 1.03
C TRP A 295 -2.32 -13.73 1.75
N PHE A 296 -1.42 -13.07 1.01
CA PHE A 296 -0.39 -12.20 1.55
C PHE A 296 -0.81 -10.74 1.71
N ASP A 297 -1.93 -10.34 1.11
CA ASP A 297 -2.37 -8.93 0.99
C ASP A 297 -1.30 -8.06 0.31
N VAL A 298 -0.72 -8.60 -0.78
CA VAL A 298 0.35 -7.94 -1.56
C VAL A 298 -0.22 -7.49 -2.90
N LEU A 299 0.10 -6.25 -3.25
CA LEU A 299 -0.34 -5.61 -4.49
C LEU A 299 0.78 -5.64 -5.53
N THR A 300 0.70 -6.55 -6.50
CA THR A 300 1.72 -6.67 -7.56
C THR A 300 1.53 -5.62 -8.67
N GLU A 301 2.58 -5.41 -9.47
CA GLU A 301 2.48 -4.56 -10.66
C GLU A 301 1.46 -5.08 -11.68
N ILE A 302 1.26 -6.40 -11.81
CA ILE A 302 0.20 -6.96 -12.69
C ILE A 302 -1.17 -6.53 -12.19
N ARG A 303 -1.43 -6.69 -10.89
CA ARG A 303 -2.71 -6.32 -10.31
C ARG A 303 -2.97 -4.81 -10.38
N LEU A 304 -1.93 -3.98 -10.21
CA LEU A 304 -2.02 -2.54 -10.43
C LEU A 304 -2.34 -2.20 -11.89
N MET A 305 -1.71 -2.86 -12.85
CA MET A 305 -2.03 -2.67 -14.27
C MET A 305 -3.48 -3.05 -14.57
N GLU A 306 -3.98 -4.15 -13.99
CA GLU A 306 -5.40 -4.54 -14.08
C GLU A 306 -6.35 -3.50 -13.46
N LEU A 307 -5.94 -2.80 -12.41
CA LEU A 307 -6.71 -1.72 -11.78
C LEU A 307 -6.60 -0.38 -12.54
N SER A 308 -5.58 -0.23 -13.37
CA SER A 308 -5.41 0.98 -14.20
C SER A 308 -6.31 1.03 -15.44
N ASP A 309 -7.00 -0.07 -15.76
CA ASP A 309 -7.90 -0.14 -16.92
C ASP A 309 -9.21 0.62 -16.64
N THR A 310 -9.38 1.72 -17.35
CA THR A 310 -10.54 2.62 -17.23
C THR A 310 -11.84 2.01 -17.76
N HIS A 311 -11.78 0.89 -18.51
CA HIS A 311 -12.98 0.20 -19.00
C HIS A 311 -13.61 -0.72 -17.95
N ARG A 312 -12.99 -0.85 -16.77
CA ARG A 312 -13.59 -1.62 -15.68
C ARG A 312 -14.89 -0.97 -15.21
N PRO A 313 -15.89 -1.77 -14.78
CA PRO A 313 -17.20 -1.27 -14.41
C PRO A 313 -17.18 -0.04 -13.51
N LEU A 314 -16.45 -0.08 -12.39
CA LEU A 314 -16.35 1.03 -11.44
C LEU A 314 -15.77 2.31 -12.05
N LEU A 315 -14.66 2.24 -12.80
CA LEU A 315 -14.04 3.43 -13.40
C LEU A 315 -14.85 3.98 -14.58
N ASN A 316 -15.49 3.08 -15.34
CA ASN A 316 -16.41 3.47 -16.40
C ASN A 316 -17.64 4.18 -15.82
N GLU A 317 -18.23 3.65 -14.74
CA GLU A 317 -19.32 4.30 -14.01
C GLU A 317 -18.88 5.67 -13.45
N PHE A 318 -17.67 5.77 -12.89
CA PHE A 318 -17.10 7.04 -12.43
C PHE A 318 -16.99 8.08 -13.54
N SER A 319 -16.52 7.66 -14.72
CA SER A 319 -16.43 8.53 -15.88
C SER A 319 -17.80 9.04 -16.37
N LEU A 320 -18.87 8.27 -16.18
CA LEU A 320 -20.22 8.62 -16.60
C LEU A 320 -20.95 9.49 -15.57
N LEU A 321 -20.84 9.16 -14.28
CA LEU A 321 -21.56 9.85 -13.21
C LEU A 321 -20.88 11.15 -12.76
N ALA A 322 -19.54 11.19 -12.77
CA ALA A 322 -18.75 12.34 -12.32
C ALA A 322 -17.56 12.62 -13.27
N PRO A 323 -17.82 13.00 -14.53
CA PRO A 323 -16.80 13.14 -15.57
C PRO A 323 -15.70 14.16 -15.24
N GLY A 324 -16.03 15.24 -14.52
CA GLY A 324 -15.07 16.26 -14.11
C GLY A 324 -14.08 15.75 -13.05
N SER A 325 -14.59 15.02 -12.06
CA SER A 325 -13.76 14.38 -11.03
C SER A 325 -12.95 13.22 -11.62
N PHE A 326 -13.48 12.50 -12.60
CA PHE A 326 -12.73 11.48 -13.34
C PHE A 326 -11.55 12.10 -14.12
N GLN A 327 -11.79 13.19 -14.85
CA GLN A 327 -10.72 13.91 -15.54
C GLN A 327 -9.68 14.47 -14.58
N HIS A 328 -10.10 15.02 -13.44
CA HIS A 328 -9.21 15.44 -12.36
C HIS A 328 -8.33 14.26 -11.88
N SER A 329 -8.94 13.11 -11.60
CA SER A 329 -8.24 11.90 -11.15
C SER A 329 -7.17 11.43 -12.15
N LEU A 330 -7.43 11.54 -13.46
CA LEU A 330 -6.43 11.23 -14.50
C LEU A 330 -5.22 12.18 -14.44
N MET A 331 -5.45 13.49 -14.25
CA MET A 331 -4.38 14.49 -14.15
C MET A 331 -3.56 14.33 -12.87
N VAL A 332 -4.24 14.10 -11.74
CA VAL A 332 -3.59 13.78 -10.46
C VAL A 332 -2.72 12.53 -10.60
N GLY A 333 -3.22 11.49 -11.29
CA GLY A 333 -2.46 10.28 -11.55
C GLY A 333 -1.16 10.52 -12.33
N GLN A 334 -1.19 11.38 -13.35
CA GLN A 334 0.01 11.75 -14.11
C GLN A 334 1.04 12.50 -13.25
N LEU A 335 0.57 13.46 -12.44
CA LEU A 335 1.42 14.21 -11.51
C LEU A 335 2.05 13.28 -10.47
N ALA A 336 1.24 12.45 -9.83
CA ALA A 336 1.66 11.57 -8.76
C ALA A 336 2.61 10.46 -9.24
N GLU A 337 2.39 9.90 -10.44
CA GLU A 337 3.27 8.90 -11.05
C GLU A 337 4.68 9.45 -11.29
N GLU A 338 4.77 10.63 -11.90
CA GLU A 338 6.05 11.26 -12.23
C GLU A 338 6.79 11.71 -10.96
N ALA A 339 6.06 12.28 -9.99
CA ALA A 339 6.63 12.65 -8.69
C ALA A 339 7.18 11.44 -7.93
N ALA A 340 6.42 10.35 -7.82
CA ALA A 340 6.87 9.13 -7.15
C ALA A 340 8.05 8.47 -7.85
N SER A 341 8.01 8.37 -9.19
CA SER A 341 9.12 7.85 -9.99
C SER A 341 10.38 8.68 -9.79
N SER A 342 10.23 10.01 -9.66
CA SER A 342 11.36 10.92 -9.46
C SER A 342 12.11 10.69 -8.15
N ILE A 343 11.53 10.04 -7.13
CA ILE A 343 12.16 9.76 -5.82
C ILE A 343 12.37 8.26 -5.55
N GLY A 344 12.09 7.41 -6.54
CA GLY A 344 12.17 5.95 -6.42
C GLY A 344 11.03 5.33 -5.59
N ALA A 345 9.92 6.03 -5.41
CA ALA A 345 8.68 5.48 -4.85
C ALA A 345 7.87 4.76 -5.96
N ASN A 346 6.78 4.07 -5.59
CA ASN A 346 5.98 3.30 -6.54
C ASN A 346 5.04 4.21 -7.36
N GLY A 347 5.51 4.67 -8.52
CA GLY A 347 4.73 5.52 -9.43
C GLY A 347 3.44 4.89 -9.95
N LEU A 348 3.45 3.58 -10.23
CA LEU A 348 2.25 2.88 -10.71
C LEU A 348 1.17 2.82 -9.61
N LEU A 349 1.57 2.60 -8.34
CA LEU A 349 0.65 2.67 -7.21
C LEU A 349 0.04 4.06 -7.07
N CYS A 350 0.84 5.13 -7.16
CA CYS A 350 0.32 6.50 -7.15
C CYS A 350 -0.68 6.78 -8.28
N ARG A 351 -0.35 6.36 -9.51
CA ARG A 351 -1.24 6.53 -10.66
C ARG A 351 -2.58 5.83 -10.44
N VAL A 352 -2.55 4.57 -10.01
CA VAL A 352 -3.76 3.78 -9.79
C VAL A 352 -4.54 4.34 -8.61
N GLY A 353 -3.89 4.65 -7.49
CA GLY A 353 -4.52 5.27 -6.32
C GLY A 353 -5.25 6.57 -6.68
N ALA A 354 -4.66 7.41 -7.52
CA ALA A 354 -5.30 8.61 -8.03
C ALA A 354 -6.58 8.34 -8.83
N LEU A 355 -6.68 7.23 -9.57
CA LEU A 355 -7.93 6.89 -10.28
C LEU A 355 -9.10 6.61 -9.33
N TYR A 356 -8.80 6.17 -8.11
CA TYR A 356 -9.80 5.72 -7.13
C TYR A 356 -10.02 6.68 -5.97
N HIS A 357 -9.13 7.65 -5.74
CA HIS A 357 -9.18 8.50 -4.53
C HIS A 357 -10.49 9.26 -4.34
N ASP A 358 -11.15 9.59 -5.46
CA ASP A 358 -12.31 10.48 -5.53
C ASP A 358 -13.62 9.77 -5.93
N ILE A 359 -13.64 8.43 -5.99
CA ILE A 359 -14.82 7.66 -6.45
C ILE A 359 -16.08 7.93 -5.63
N GLY A 360 -15.95 8.36 -4.38
CA GLY A 360 -17.09 8.75 -3.55
C GLY A 360 -17.87 9.96 -4.07
N LYS A 361 -17.26 10.82 -4.90
CA LYS A 361 -17.93 11.96 -5.52
C LYS A 361 -19.07 11.54 -6.46
N MET A 362 -19.06 10.29 -6.97
CA MET A 362 -20.15 9.72 -7.77
C MET A 362 -21.51 9.72 -7.05
N MET A 363 -21.52 9.68 -5.71
CA MET A 363 -22.77 9.66 -4.95
C MET A 363 -23.54 10.99 -5.07
N LYS A 364 -22.80 12.10 -5.21
CA LYS A 364 -23.35 13.46 -5.20
C LYS A 364 -22.56 14.38 -6.14
N PRO A 365 -22.47 14.07 -7.45
CA PRO A 365 -21.58 14.76 -8.38
C PRO A 365 -21.87 16.26 -8.47
N GLY A 366 -23.14 16.65 -8.44
CA GLY A 366 -23.58 18.05 -8.53
C GLY A 366 -23.16 18.95 -7.35
N TYR A 367 -22.52 18.42 -6.32
CA TYR A 367 -21.94 19.21 -5.22
C TYR A 367 -20.44 19.51 -5.43
N PHE A 368 -19.82 18.97 -6.47
CA PHE A 368 -18.39 19.19 -6.74
C PHE A 368 -18.24 20.08 -7.98
N VAL A 369 -17.50 21.18 -7.82
CA VAL A 369 -17.41 22.26 -8.82
C VAL A 369 -16.92 21.78 -10.18
N GLU A 370 -16.03 20.80 -10.21
CA GLU A 370 -15.50 20.22 -11.44
C GLU A 370 -16.55 19.46 -12.26
N ASN A 371 -17.66 19.04 -11.64
CA ASN A 371 -18.78 18.38 -12.31
C ASN A 371 -19.96 19.32 -12.60
N MET A 372 -19.91 20.57 -12.10
CA MET A 372 -20.95 21.55 -12.36
C MET A 372 -20.77 22.09 -13.79
N GLN A 373 -21.62 21.66 -14.72
CA GLN A 373 -21.61 22.09 -16.14
C GLN A 373 -22.13 23.53 -16.32
N GLY A 374 -21.52 24.51 -15.65
CA GLY A 374 -21.92 25.92 -15.73
C GLY A 374 -23.27 26.27 -15.07
N GLY A 375 -23.84 25.35 -14.29
CA GLY A 375 -25.03 25.60 -13.46
C GLY A 375 -24.72 26.43 -12.21
N GLU A 376 -25.76 26.87 -11.50
CA GLU A 376 -25.60 27.54 -10.21
C GLU A 376 -24.89 26.64 -9.19
N ASN A 377 -24.00 27.22 -8.40
CA ASN A 377 -23.30 26.51 -7.35
C ASN A 377 -24.29 26.16 -6.22
N VAL A 378 -24.53 24.86 -6.01
CA VAL A 378 -25.46 24.34 -5.00
C VAL A 378 -25.08 24.82 -3.58
N HIS A 379 -23.80 25.07 -3.33
CA HIS A 379 -23.30 25.56 -2.05
C HIS A 379 -23.66 27.01 -1.71
N ASP A 380 -24.16 27.78 -2.68
CA ASP A 380 -24.63 29.15 -2.42
C ASP A 380 -25.96 29.14 -1.63
N ARG A 381 -26.72 28.05 -1.74
CA ARG A 381 -28.00 27.85 -1.04
C ARG A 381 -27.87 27.07 0.27
N LEU A 382 -26.66 26.64 0.63
CA LEU A 382 -26.39 25.83 1.81
C LEU A 382 -25.64 26.61 2.89
N SER A 383 -25.86 26.23 4.15
CA SER A 383 -24.97 26.68 5.23
C SER A 383 -23.55 26.13 5.01
N PRO A 384 -22.50 26.81 5.51
CA PRO A 384 -21.14 26.29 5.47
C PRO A 384 -21.01 24.90 6.13
N GLU A 385 -21.76 24.65 7.19
CA GLU A 385 -21.74 23.37 7.90
C GLU A 385 -22.33 22.24 7.06
N MET A 386 -23.45 22.49 6.37
CA MET A 386 -24.05 21.51 5.45
C MET A 386 -23.12 21.25 4.26
N SER A 387 -22.51 22.30 3.72
CA SER A 387 -21.53 22.18 2.63
C SER A 387 -20.34 21.32 3.03
N ARG A 388 -19.78 21.58 4.21
CA ARG A 388 -18.72 20.75 4.82
C ARG A 388 -19.13 19.29 4.92
N LEU A 389 -20.33 19.00 5.45
CA LEU A 389 -20.78 17.62 5.64
C LEU A 389 -20.86 16.86 4.32
N VAL A 390 -21.36 17.49 3.25
CA VAL A 390 -21.42 16.88 1.92
C VAL A 390 -20.03 16.66 1.34
N VAL A 391 -19.15 17.66 1.44
CA VAL A 391 -17.78 17.54 0.93
C VAL A 391 -17.04 16.45 1.68
N ILE A 392 -17.02 16.43 3.01
CA ILE A 392 -16.30 15.39 3.78
C ILE A 392 -16.87 13.98 3.53
N ALA A 393 -18.17 13.87 3.25
CA ALA A 393 -18.82 12.57 3.04
C ALA A 393 -18.24 11.77 1.85
N HIS A 394 -17.66 12.42 0.83
CA HIS A 394 -17.10 11.70 -0.33
C HIS A 394 -16.02 10.70 0.08
N VAL A 395 -15.25 10.99 1.13
CA VAL A 395 -14.23 10.07 1.64
C VAL A 395 -14.88 8.80 2.16
N LYS A 396 -15.93 8.94 3.00
CA LYS A 396 -16.65 7.80 3.58
C LYS A 396 -17.38 6.99 2.51
N ASP A 397 -18.02 7.67 1.56
CA ASP A 397 -18.69 7.04 0.44
C ASP A 397 -17.69 6.31 -0.47
N GLY A 398 -16.52 6.91 -0.71
CA GLY A 398 -15.44 6.31 -1.48
C GLY A 398 -14.88 5.05 -0.84
N MET A 399 -14.63 5.07 0.48
CA MET A 399 -14.20 3.87 1.21
C MET A 399 -15.25 2.75 1.13
N ARG A 400 -16.54 3.07 1.29
CA ARG A 400 -17.63 2.09 1.18
C ARG A 400 -17.66 1.43 -0.21
N ILE A 401 -17.57 2.24 -1.27
CA ILE A 401 -17.53 1.74 -2.66
C ILE A 401 -16.29 0.86 -2.87
N ALA A 402 -15.13 1.29 -2.37
CA ALA A 402 -13.88 0.55 -2.50
C ALA A 402 -13.92 -0.81 -1.78
N GLU A 403 -14.56 -0.88 -0.61
CA GLU A 403 -14.79 -2.12 0.13
C GLU A 403 -15.76 -3.05 -0.60
N GLU A 404 -16.88 -2.52 -1.12
CA GLU A 404 -17.86 -3.27 -1.92
C GLU A 404 -17.23 -3.86 -3.19
N GLU A 405 -16.34 -3.11 -3.84
CA GLU A 405 -15.59 -3.53 -5.04
C GLU A 405 -14.33 -4.35 -4.72
N HIS A 406 -14.09 -4.68 -3.44
CA HIS A 406 -12.95 -5.47 -2.97
C HIS A 406 -11.60 -4.93 -3.47
N LEU A 407 -11.44 -3.61 -3.46
CA LEU A 407 -10.17 -2.98 -3.83
C LEU A 407 -9.07 -3.35 -2.84
N PRO A 408 -7.81 -3.47 -3.29
CA PRO A 408 -6.69 -3.79 -2.39
C PRO A 408 -6.50 -2.73 -1.32
N THR A 409 -6.09 -3.15 -0.11
CA THR A 409 -5.89 -2.30 1.06
C THR A 409 -5.09 -1.01 0.76
N PRO A 410 -3.97 -1.04 0.03
CA PRO A 410 -3.22 0.20 -0.27
C PRO A 410 -4.01 1.24 -1.07
N ILE A 411 -4.95 0.81 -1.92
CA ILE A 411 -5.82 1.71 -2.70
C ILE A 411 -6.93 2.27 -1.80
N VAL A 412 -7.53 1.42 -0.97
CA VAL A 412 -8.56 1.83 0.01
C VAL A 412 -7.99 2.86 0.99
N ASP A 413 -6.78 2.61 1.52
CA ASP A 413 -6.11 3.48 2.49
C ASP A 413 -5.77 4.87 1.92
N MET A 414 -5.53 4.98 0.61
CA MET A 414 -5.30 6.27 -0.06
C MET A 414 -6.54 7.17 -0.08
N ILE A 415 -7.75 6.61 -0.03
CA ILE A 415 -9.01 7.38 -0.09
C ILE A 415 -9.16 8.33 1.10
N PRO A 416 -9.00 7.93 2.37
CA PRO A 416 -9.01 8.91 3.47
C PRO A 416 -7.71 9.71 3.59
N MET A 417 -6.57 9.12 3.19
CA MET A 417 -5.27 9.76 3.36
C MET A 417 -5.00 10.90 2.36
N HIS A 418 -5.65 10.94 1.19
CA HIS A 418 -5.37 11.99 0.20
C HIS A 418 -5.71 13.41 0.71
N HIS A 419 -6.65 13.54 1.67
CA HIS A 419 -6.92 14.79 2.37
C HIS A 419 -6.36 14.83 3.79
N GLY A 420 -6.03 13.68 4.37
CA GLY A 420 -5.48 13.59 5.73
C GLY A 420 -6.39 14.25 6.76
N THR A 421 -5.82 15.15 7.57
CA THR A 421 -6.55 15.93 8.57
C THR A 421 -6.72 17.40 8.20
N SER A 422 -6.62 17.71 6.91
CA SER A 422 -6.70 19.08 6.40
C SER A 422 -8.07 19.72 6.65
N VAL A 423 -8.10 21.04 6.70
CA VAL A 423 -9.33 21.83 6.89
C VAL A 423 -9.96 22.08 5.53
N VAL A 424 -11.28 22.00 5.44
CA VAL A 424 -12.05 22.46 4.28
C VAL A 424 -12.11 24.01 4.29
N GLU A 425 -11.00 24.64 3.92
CA GLU A 425 -10.71 26.07 4.17
C GLU A 425 -11.78 27.02 3.63
N PHE A 426 -12.31 26.80 2.41
CA PHE A 426 -13.31 27.70 1.83
C PHE A 426 -14.58 27.82 2.70
N PHE A 427 -15.14 26.68 3.15
CA PHE A 427 -16.34 26.70 3.99
C PHE A 427 -16.04 27.10 5.43
N PHE A 428 -14.84 26.80 5.93
CA PHE A 428 -14.38 27.31 7.22
C PHE A 428 -14.33 28.84 7.22
N HIS A 429 -13.69 29.46 6.21
CA HIS A 429 -13.63 30.91 6.10
C HIS A 429 -15.01 31.56 5.91
N LYS A 430 -15.90 30.95 5.11
CA LYS A 430 -17.29 31.42 4.95
C LYS A 430 -18.06 31.41 6.27
N MET A 431 -17.82 30.42 7.13
CA MET A 431 -18.40 30.35 8.48
C MET A 431 -17.74 31.35 9.43
N ALA A 432 -16.41 31.46 9.43
CA ALA A 432 -15.65 32.36 10.30
C ALA A 432 -16.00 33.85 10.07
N GLN A 433 -16.48 34.22 8.88
CA GLN A 433 -17.00 35.56 8.59
C GLN A 433 -18.38 35.85 9.21
N GLN A 434 -19.09 34.81 9.69
CA GLN A 434 -20.45 34.90 10.24
C GLN A 434 -20.47 34.87 11.77
N VAL A 435 -19.35 34.56 12.42
CA VAL A 435 -19.21 34.40 13.87
C VAL A 435 -18.03 35.24 14.40
N ASP A 436 -17.90 35.38 15.71
CA ASP A 436 -16.72 36.02 16.30
C ASP A 436 -15.47 35.11 16.20
N GLU A 437 -14.28 35.70 16.37
CA GLU A 437 -13.00 35.01 16.22
C GLU A 437 -12.84 33.83 17.20
N GLN A 438 -13.40 33.93 18.42
CA GLN A 438 -13.29 32.86 19.41
C GLN A 438 -14.15 31.65 19.03
N GLU A 439 -15.33 31.90 18.48
CA GLU A 439 -16.23 30.84 18.00
C GLU A 439 -15.73 30.22 16.69
N ALA A 440 -15.11 31.02 15.81
CA ALA A 440 -14.43 30.52 14.61
C ALA A 440 -13.29 29.54 14.98
N ASP A 441 -12.45 29.89 15.95
CA ASP A 441 -11.36 29.01 16.39
C ASP A 441 -11.88 27.70 17.02
N ARG A 442 -12.95 27.77 17.80
CA ARG A 442 -13.57 26.57 18.41
C ARG A 442 -14.16 25.61 17.39
N THR A 443 -14.66 26.14 16.28
CA THR A 443 -15.34 25.37 15.24
C THR A 443 -14.40 24.89 14.14
N ARG A 444 -13.15 25.39 14.07
CA ARG A 444 -12.17 24.99 13.04
C ARG A 444 -11.97 23.47 12.93
N ASP A 445 -11.86 22.78 14.06
CA ASP A 445 -11.68 21.32 14.07
C ASP A 445 -12.89 20.57 13.50
N ALA A 446 -14.09 21.16 13.56
CA ALA A 446 -15.24 20.58 12.89
C ALA A 446 -15.00 20.55 11.36
N PHE A 447 -14.32 21.54 10.78
CA PHE A 447 -14.04 21.61 9.34
C PHE A 447 -12.89 20.73 8.87
N ARG A 448 -12.30 19.91 9.74
CA ARG A 448 -11.25 18.96 9.35
C ARG A 448 -11.82 17.68 8.77
N TYR A 449 -11.10 17.13 7.80
CA TYR A 449 -11.26 15.73 7.43
C TYR A 449 -10.89 14.82 8.62
N PRO A 450 -11.55 13.66 8.76
CA PRO A 450 -11.32 12.76 9.89
C PRO A 450 -9.97 12.04 9.84
N GLY A 451 -9.24 12.11 8.73
CA GLY A 451 -8.01 11.36 8.51
C GLY A 451 -8.23 9.87 8.26
N PRO A 452 -7.18 9.04 8.42
CA PRO A 452 -5.86 9.39 8.98
C PRO A 452 -4.98 10.22 8.04
N ARG A 453 -3.90 10.80 8.58
CA ARG A 453 -2.82 11.39 7.77
C ARG A 453 -2.14 10.34 6.88
N PRO A 454 -1.51 10.72 5.76
CA PRO A 454 -0.67 9.82 4.98
C PRO A 454 0.35 9.08 5.85
N THR A 455 0.32 7.74 5.79
CA THR A 455 1.24 6.89 6.57
C THR A 455 2.37 6.28 5.74
N PHE A 456 2.35 6.50 4.43
CA PHE A 456 3.37 6.01 3.49
C PHE A 456 3.59 7.02 2.35
N ARG A 457 4.77 6.95 1.71
CA ARG A 457 5.28 8.00 0.79
C ARG A 457 4.32 8.25 -0.37
N GLU A 458 3.77 7.19 -0.96
CA GLU A 458 2.86 7.26 -2.10
C GLU A 458 1.54 7.97 -1.76
N ALA A 459 0.97 7.74 -0.57
CA ALA A 459 -0.21 8.48 -0.11
C ALA A 459 0.09 9.98 0.11
N GLY A 460 1.28 10.30 0.63
CA GLY A 460 1.72 11.70 0.77
C GLY A 460 1.89 12.39 -0.59
N ILE A 461 2.44 11.69 -1.57
CA ILE A 461 2.57 12.20 -2.95
C ILE A 461 1.19 12.42 -3.58
N LEU A 462 0.25 11.49 -3.37
CA LEU A 462 -1.13 11.63 -3.85
C LEU A 462 -1.81 12.88 -3.27
N MET A 463 -1.70 13.11 -1.95
CA MET A 463 -2.20 14.32 -1.30
C MET A 463 -1.63 15.59 -1.93
N LEU A 464 -0.32 15.61 -2.18
CA LEU A 464 0.32 16.79 -2.78
C LEU A 464 -0.11 16.98 -4.24
N ALA A 465 -0.23 15.90 -5.01
CA ALA A 465 -0.65 15.94 -6.40
C ALA A 465 -2.10 16.44 -6.54
N ASP A 466 -3.02 15.94 -5.70
CA ASP A 466 -4.42 16.40 -5.63
C ASP A 466 -4.48 17.91 -5.35
N GLY A 467 -3.81 18.36 -4.27
CA GLY A 467 -3.79 19.77 -3.91
C GLY A 467 -3.20 20.68 -4.99
N VAL A 468 -2.14 20.23 -5.67
CA VAL A 468 -1.50 20.97 -6.76
C VAL A 468 -2.38 21.02 -8.02
N GLU A 469 -3.01 19.90 -8.41
CA GLU A 469 -3.90 19.86 -9.57
C GLU A 469 -5.12 20.77 -9.33
N ALA A 470 -5.83 20.57 -8.22
CA ALA A 470 -7.08 21.26 -7.94
C ALA A 470 -6.89 22.78 -7.90
N SER A 471 -5.78 23.23 -7.30
CA SER A 471 -5.48 24.65 -7.18
C SER A 471 -4.87 25.26 -8.44
N SER A 472 -4.15 24.49 -9.27
CA SER A 472 -3.55 25.01 -10.52
C SER A 472 -4.57 25.46 -11.55
N ARG A 473 -5.80 24.91 -11.50
CA ARG A 473 -6.95 25.36 -12.32
C ARG A 473 -7.32 26.82 -12.11
N THR A 474 -6.93 27.42 -10.98
CA THR A 474 -7.20 28.82 -10.64
C THR A 474 -6.11 29.79 -11.08
N LEU A 475 -4.98 29.30 -11.60
CA LEU A 475 -3.87 30.14 -12.03
C LEU A 475 -4.21 30.89 -13.33
N SER A 476 -4.33 32.21 -13.22
CA SER A 476 -4.40 33.12 -14.35
C SER A 476 -3.01 33.30 -14.96
N ASP A 477 -2.81 32.88 -16.21
CA ASP A 477 -1.54 32.93 -16.94
C ASP A 477 -0.39 32.11 -16.28
N PRO A 478 -0.36 30.78 -16.51
CA PRO A 478 0.54 29.85 -15.84
C PRO A 478 1.96 29.88 -16.42
N THR A 479 2.71 30.96 -16.18
CA THR A 479 4.15 30.99 -16.50
C THR A 479 4.93 29.99 -15.64
N PRO A 480 6.06 29.44 -16.12
CA PRO A 480 6.86 28.46 -15.36
C PRO A 480 7.23 28.92 -13.94
N THR A 481 7.55 30.20 -13.76
CA THR A 481 7.87 30.79 -12.45
C THR A 481 6.65 30.80 -11.52
N ARG A 482 5.47 31.15 -12.04
CA ARG A 482 4.24 31.19 -11.24
C ARG A 482 3.79 29.77 -10.86
N VAL A 483 3.89 28.82 -11.79
CA VAL A 483 3.63 27.40 -11.52
C VAL A 483 4.55 26.89 -10.41
N ARG A 484 5.86 27.16 -10.50
CA ARG A 484 6.82 26.75 -9.46
C ARG A 484 6.49 27.34 -8.09
N GLN A 485 6.26 28.66 -8.02
CA GLN A 485 5.93 29.29 -6.75
C GLN A 485 4.63 28.74 -6.16
N HIS A 486 3.64 28.46 -7.01
CA HIS A 486 2.37 27.86 -6.61
C HIS A 486 2.55 26.46 -6.02
N VAL A 487 3.23 25.57 -6.74
CA VAL A 487 3.55 24.20 -6.27
C VAL A 487 4.28 24.25 -4.93
N LYS A 488 5.31 25.10 -4.83
CA LYS A 488 6.10 25.28 -3.61
C LYS A 488 5.24 25.69 -2.43
N ASN A 489 4.31 26.63 -2.62
CA ASN A 489 3.41 27.07 -1.56
C ASN A 489 2.50 25.95 -1.05
N ILE A 490 1.95 25.12 -1.95
CA ILE A 490 1.10 23.98 -1.57
C ILE A 490 1.89 22.94 -0.77
N ILE A 491 3.08 22.57 -1.23
CA ILE A 491 3.95 21.62 -0.53
C ILE A 491 4.34 22.15 0.85
N GLN A 492 4.70 23.44 0.95
CA GLN A 492 5.01 24.07 2.23
C GLN A 492 3.82 24.12 3.18
N ALA A 493 2.62 24.44 2.69
CA ALA A 493 1.42 24.46 3.51
C ALA A 493 1.16 23.08 4.14
N ARG A 494 1.16 22.00 3.35
CA ARG A 494 0.97 20.63 3.86
C ARG A 494 2.05 20.20 4.83
N SER A 495 3.30 20.58 4.57
CA SER A 495 4.41 20.30 5.49
C SER A 495 4.27 21.06 6.82
N LEU A 496 3.84 22.33 6.80
CA LEU A 496 3.64 23.14 8.02
C LEU A 496 2.41 22.70 8.82
N GLU A 497 1.39 22.15 8.17
CA GLU A 497 0.21 21.54 8.80
C GLU A 497 0.52 20.20 9.49
N GLY A 498 1.71 19.63 9.24
CA GLY A 498 2.13 18.33 9.76
C GLY A 498 1.45 17.15 9.07
N GLU A 499 0.80 17.36 7.91
CA GLU A 499 0.11 16.29 7.18
C GLU A 499 1.08 15.21 6.69
N LEU A 500 2.35 15.57 6.50
CA LEU A 500 3.39 14.65 6.03
C LEU A 500 4.19 13.98 7.16
N ASP A 501 3.88 14.27 8.44
CA ASP A 501 4.67 13.82 9.60
C ASP A 501 4.71 12.29 9.78
N GLU A 502 3.69 11.59 9.26
CA GLU A 502 3.53 10.14 9.40
C GLU A 502 3.96 9.36 8.16
N CYS A 503 4.30 10.06 7.06
CA CYS A 503 4.83 9.45 5.85
C CYS A 503 6.33 9.73 5.72
N GLU A 504 7.12 8.73 5.34
CA GLU A 504 8.59 8.83 5.30
C GLU A 504 9.12 9.66 4.11
N LEU A 505 8.54 10.83 3.84
CA LEU A 505 9.01 11.80 2.84
C LEU A 505 10.05 12.73 3.46
N THR A 506 11.22 12.79 2.83
CA THR A 506 12.30 13.69 3.26
C THR A 506 12.18 15.07 2.59
N MET A 507 12.82 16.10 3.15
CA MET A 507 12.90 17.41 2.49
C MET A 507 13.54 17.34 1.09
N SER A 508 14.51 16.43 0.90
CA SER A 508 15.09 16.20 -0.42
C SER A 508 14.09 15.58 -1.40
N ASP A 509 13.18 14.73 -0.92
CA ASP A 509 12.11 14.18 -1.75
C ASP A 509 11.13 15.28 -2.17
N LEU A 510 10.75 16.17 -1.24
CA LEU A 510 9.83 17.28 -1.52
C LEU A 510 10.35 18.21 -2.63
N HIS A 511 11.65 18.51 -2.68
CA HIS A 511 12.23 19.30 -3.78
C HIS A 511 12.15 18.57 -5.13
N ARG A 512 12.41 17.26 -5.16
CA ARG A 512 12.32 16.44 -6.39
C ARG A 512 10.87 16.31 -6.86
N ILE A 513 9.93 16.18 -5.92
CA ILE A 513 8.48 16.20 -6.17
C ILE A 513 8.06 17.56 -6.73
N GLU A 514 8.52 18.68 -6.15
CA GLU A 514 8.26 20.03 -6.67
C GLU A 514 8.70 20.14 -8.15
N ASP A 515 9.94 19.73 -8.44
CA ASP A 515 10.46 19.77 -9.81
C ASP A 515 9.66 18.88 -10.77
N ALA A 516 9.21 17.71 -10.33
CA ALA A 516 8.37 16.81 -11.11
C ALA A 516 7.01 17.44 -11.44
N PHE A 517 6.31 17.99 -10.44
CA PHE A 517 5.05 18.68 -10.64
C PHE A 517 5.17 19.89 -11.57
N VAL A 518 6.22 20.70 -11.41
CA VAL A 518 6.46 21.84 -12.30
C VAL A 518 6.64 21.39 -13.75
N ARG A 519 7.42 20.34 -14.01
CA ARG A 519 7.60 19.80 -15.37
C ARG A 519 6.27 19.36 -15.99
N VAL A 520 5.49 18.58 -15.25
CA VAL A 520 4.21 18.02 -15.74
C VAL A 520 3.19 19.15 -15.98
N LEU A 521 3.00 20.06 -15.02
CA LEU A 521 2.08 21.20 -15.17
C LEU A 521 2.48 22.13 -16.31
N SER A 522 3.78 22.45 -16.44
CA SER A 522 4.26 23.27 -17.55
C SER A 522 3.95 22.62 -18.90
N ALA A 523 4.11 21.30 -19.03
CA ALA A 523 3.75 20.60 -20.27
C ALA A 523 2.24 20.67 -20.57
N ILE A 524 1.40 20.49 -19.55
CA ILE A 524 -0.07 20.56 -19.68
C ILE A 524 -0.53 21.97 -20.11
N HIS A 525 0.05 23.01 -19.52
CA HIS A 525 -0.36 24.39 -19.78
C HIS A 525 0.25 24.99 -21.06
N HIS A 526 1.45 24.60 -21.47
CA HIS A 526 2.10 25.12 -22.70
C HIS A 526 1.64 24.41 -23.99
N GLY A 527 0.96 23.26 -23.90
CA GLY A 527 0.34 22.59 -25.06
C GLY A 527 -0.88 23.30 -25.66
N ARG A 528 -1.44 24.32 -24.98
CA ARG A 528 -2.54 25.15 -25.49
C ARG A 528 -2.01 26.46 -26.07
N VAL A 529 -1.26 26.40 -27.17
CA VAL A 529 -1.00 27.62 -27.97
C VAL A 529 -2.34 28.11 -28.51
N LYS A 530 -2.75 29.32 -28.11
CA LYS A 530 -3.84 30.03 -28.78
C LYS A 530 -3.39 30.28 -30.22
N TYR A 531 -4.08 29.66 -31.18
CA TYR A 531 -4.01 30.14 -32.55
C TYR A 531 -4.49 31.59 -32.54
N PRO A 532 -3.75 32.54 -33.14
CA PRO A 532 -4.28 33.85 -33.43
C PRO A 532 -5.53 33.63 -34.29
N THR A 533 -6.69 34.01 -33.77
CA THR A 533 -7.87 34.20 -34.61
C THR A 533 -7.61 35.44 -35.44
N ASP A 534 -7.61 35.30 -36.76
CA ASP A 534 -7.42 36.36 -37.75
C ASP A 534 -8.58 37.38 -37.72
N ASP A 535 -8.70 38.17 -36.66
CA ASP A 535 -9.68 39.26 -36.56
C ASP A 535 -9.13 40.49 -35.83
N GLU A 536 -7.83 40.76 -35.98
CA GLU A 536 -7.28 42.10 -35.77
C GLU A 536 -6.37 42.45 -36.93
N THR A 537 -6.97 42.93 -38.02
CA THR A 537 -6.25 43.70 -39.04
C THR A 537 -5.91 45.08 -38.44
N PRO A 538 -4.63 45.45 -38.29
CA PRO A 538 -4.27 46.82 -38.01
C PRO A 538 -4.48 47.62 -39.30
N GLY A 539 -5.35 48.62 -39.26
CA GLY A 539 -5.54 49.58 -40.35
C GLY A 539 -4.22 50.24 -40.72
N VAL A 540 -3.73 49.95 -41.92
CA VAL A 540 -2.61 50.67 -42.53
C VAL A 540 -3.19 51.84 -43.31
N SER A 541 -2.88 53.03 -42.82
CA SER A 541 -3.08 54.33 -43.46
C SER A 541 -2.50 54.37 -44.87
N THR A 542 -3.32 54.81 -45.81
CA THR A 542 -2.96 55.23 -47.16
C THR A 542 -2.02 56.44 -47.12
N GLU A 543 -0.83 56.32 -47.70
CA GLU A 543 -0.13 57.40 -48.41
C GLU A 543 0.85 56.77 -49.42
N GLY A 544 0.79 57.25 -50.66
CA GLY A 544 1.25 56.49 -51.83
C GLY A 544 2.68 56.70 -52.27
N SER A 545 3.13 55.85 -53.19
CA SER A 545 4.01 56.21 -54.31
C SER A 545 4.13 55.05 -55.30
N SER A 546 3.88 55.40 -56.57
CA SER A 546 4.15 54.74 -57.85
C SER A 546 5.18 53.60 -57.94
N GLY A 547 4.88 52.59 -58.75
CA GLY A 547 5.91 51.76 -59.42
C GLY A 547 5.44 50.41 -59.99
N SER A 548 5.02 50.39 -61.26
CA SER A 548 5.15 49.32 -62.29
C SER A 548 4.96 47.82 -61.96
N THR A 549 3.95 47.21 -62.61
CA THR A 549 3.77 45.80 -63.02
C THR A 549 4.87 45.26 -63.97
N PRO A 550 4.83 43.98 -64.44
CA PRO A 550 4.54 42.67 -63.81
C PRO A 550 5.50 41.54 -64.29
N ASP A 551 5.44 40.34 -63.69
CA ASP A 551 5.66 38.97 -64.24
C ASP A 551 6.18 38.02 -63.14
N SER A 552 5.96 36.71 -63.09
CA SER A 552 5.12 35.74 -63.80
C SER A 552 5.28 34.40 -63.05
N THR A 553 4.24 33.54 -63.08
CA THR A 553 4.28 32.06 -63.04
C THR A 553 5.12 31.31 -61.97
N VAL A 554 4.49 30.38 -61.24
CA VAL A 554 4.43 28.93 -61.57
C VAL A 554 3.60 28.19 -60.50
N ALA A 555 2.84 27.21 -60.97
CA ALA A 555 1.82 26.46 -60.28
C ALA A 555 2.32 25.26 -59.44
N ALA A 556 1.41 24.82 -58.56
CA ALA A 556 1.05 23.43 -58.27
C ALA A 556 2.04 22.51 -57.50
N ARG A 557 1.58 22.02 -56.33
CA ARG A 557 1.00 20.67 -56.24
C ARG A 557 0.33 20.41 -54.89
N ARG A 558 -0.90 19.91 -54.97
CA ARG A 558 -1.63 19.23 -53.90
C ARG A 558 -0.97 17.88 -53.58
N ARG A 559 -0.88 17.55 -52.29
CA ARG A 559 -1.31 16.28 -51.71
C ARG A 559 -1.75 16.52 -50.27
#